data_AF-A0A2Z6ESN6-F1
#
_entry.id   AF-A0A2Z6ESN6-F1
#
_cell.length_a   1.000
_cell.length_b   1.000
_cell.length_c   1.000
_cell.angle_alpha   90.00
_cell.angle_beta   90.00
_cell.angle_gamma   90.00
#
_symmetry.space_group_name_H-M   'P 1'
#
loop_
_entity.id
_entity.type
_entity.pdbx_description
1 polymer ?
#
loop_
_entity_poly.entity_id
_entity_poly.type
_entity_poly.pdbx_seq_one_letter_code
_entity_poly.pdbx_strand_id
1 'polypeptide(L)'
;MAMALFDTLKFVKRMQAASMPSAQAEAEAEFLSEIFASNLQELATKEDLNHAIGDLRKDTDAKYEILRKDIDALRKEVDFKIERSTFSVQQKMDTHKFALIKWMIGLAIAQLGLVIGALNFFAMKFAG
;
A
#
# COMPACT_ATOMS: atom_id res chain seq x y z
N MET A 1 0.14 42.62 4.43
CA MET A 1 0.93 43.88 4.36
C MET A 1 1.29 44.10 2.90
N ALA A 2 0.47 44.83 2.14
CA ALA A 2 0.78 45.21 0.76
C ALA A 2 1.82 46.35 0.82
N MET A 3 3.07 46.01 1.13
CA MET A 3 4.19 46.92 0.89
C MET A 3 4.24 47.17 -0.61
N ALA A 4 4.23 48.43 -1.03
CA ALA A 4 4.12 48.87 -2.41
C ALA A 4 5.10 48.14 -3.34
N LEU A 5 4.63 47.08 -4.01
CA LEU A 5 5.40 46.33 -5.01
C LEU A 5 5.60 47.16 -6.28
N PHE A 6 4.72 48.13 -6.51
CA PHE A 6 4.79 49.10 -7.59
C PHE A 6 4.82 50.52 -7.03
N ASP A 7 5.90 51.25 -7.30
CA ASP A 7 6.07 52.66 -6.92
C ASP A 7 5.55 53.55 -8.05
N THR A 8 4.26 53.87 -7.98
CA THR A 8 3.53 54.69 -8.96
C THR A 8 4.21 56.04 -9.17
N LEU A 9 4.71 56.70 -8.11
CA LEU A 9 5.34 58.02 -8.21
C LEU A 9 6.67 57.95 -8.97
N LYS A 10 7.50 56.95 -8.66
CA LYS A 10 8.77 56.73 -9.37
C LYS A 10 8.54 56.34 -10.83
N PHE A 11 7.48 55.59 -11.12
CA PHE A 11 7.08 55.26 -12.48
C PHE A 11 6.65 56.50 -13.28
N VAL A 12 5.73 57.32 -12.74
CA VAL A 12 5.27 58.57 -13.39
C VAL A 12 6.46 59.50 -13.69
N LYS A 13 7.36 59.70 -12.73
CA LYS A 13 8.56 60.54 -12.91
C LYS A 13 9.47 60.03 -14.03
N ARG A 14 9.60 58.71 -14.20
CA ARG A 14 10.39 58.11 -15.28
C ARG A 14 9.73 58.31 -16.64
N MET A 15 8.41 58.18 -16.73
CA MET A 15 7.68 58.38 -17.98
C MET A 15 7.70 59.87 -18.42
N GLN A 16 7.54 60.80 -17.47
CA GLN A 16 7.68 62.24 -17.75
C GLN A 16 9.09 62.62 -18.21
N ALA A 17 10.13 62.02 -17.60
CA ALA A 17 11.52 62.22 -18.04
C ALA A 17 11.79 61.67 -19.46
N ALA A 18 10.95 60.74 -19.94
CA ALA A 18 10.93 60.24 -21.30
C ALA A 18 10.02 61.07 -22.24
N SER A 19 9.67 62.30 -21.85
CA SER A 19 8.80 63.23 -22.58
C SER A 19 7.33 62.79 -22.70
N MET A 20 6.86 61.86 -21.86
CA MET A 20 5.44 61.51 -21.81
C MET A 20 4.63 62.59 -21.07
N PRO A 21 3.47 63.03 -21.59
CA PRO A 21 2.61 64.00 -20.90
C PRO A 21 2.18 63.52 -19.52
N SER A 22 2.14 64.44 -18.53
CA SER A 22 1.82 64.12 -17.13
C SER A 22 0.53 63.33 -16.97
N ALA A 23 -0.54 63.78 -17.61
CA ALA A 23 -1.85 63.14 -17.53
C ALA A 23 -1.83 61.70 -18.06
N GLN A 24 -1.05 61.43 -19.10
CA GLN A 24 -0.91 60.08 -19.64
C GLN A 24 -0.04 59.20 -18.73
N ALA A 25 1.05 59.74 -18.18
CA ALA A 25 1.91 59.05 -17.22
C ALA A 25 1.17 58.64 -15.96
N GLU A 26 0.34 59.53 -15.43
CA GLU A 26 -0.49 59.25 -14.26
C GLU A 26 -1.55 58.19 -14.58
N ALA A 27 -2.27 58.31 -15.69
CA ALA A 27 -3.29 57.34 -16.10
C ALA A 27 -2.73 55.92 -16.31
N GLU A 28 -1.57 55.79 -16.97
CA GLU A 28 -0.92 54.49 -17.17
C GLU A 28 -0.41 53.89 -15.84
N ALA A 29 0.13 54.72 -14.95
CA ALA A 29 0.60 54.28 -13.65
C ALA A 29 -0.55 53.80 -12.74
N GLU A 30 -1.70 54.48 -12.81
CA GLU A 30 -2.92 54.10 -12.09
C GLU A 30 -3.44 52.75 -12.58
N PHE A 31 -3.62 52.61 -13.90
CA PHE A 31 -4.07 51.35 -14.51
C PHE A 31 -3.14 50.16 -14.20
N LEU A 32 -1.82 50.36 -14.29
CA LEU A 32 -0.86 49.31 -13.96
C LEU A 32 -0.89 48.97 -12.46
N SER A 33 -1.07 49.97 -11.59
CA SER A 33 -1.23 49.75 -10.15
C SER A 33 -2.46 48.91 -9.84
N GLU A 34 -3.57 49.16 -10.52
CA GLU A 34 -4.81 48.36 -10.38
C GLU A 34 -4.62 46.92 -10.84
N ILE A 35 -4.01 46.69 -12.02
CA ILE A 35 -3.74 45.33 -12.53
C ILE A 35 -2.80 44.57 -11.59
N PHE A 36 -1.77 45.21 -11.06
CA PHE A 36 -0.88 44.55 -10.10
C PHE A 36 -1.60 44.26 -8.78
N ALA A 37 -2.46 45.16 -8.31
CA ALA A 37 -3.26 44.91 -7.11
C ALA A 37 -4.21 43.73 -7.28
N SER A 38 -4.89 43.60 -8.41
CA SER A 38 -5.80 42.48 -8.68
C SER A 38 -5.04 41.16 -8.86
N ASN A 39 -4.04 41.12 -9.72
CA ASN A 39 -3.36 39.88 -10.08
C ASN A 39 -2.50 39.34 -8.94
N LEU A 40 -1.89 40.21 -8.13
CA LEU A 40 -1.05 39.77 -7.02
C LEU A 40 -1.86 39.31 -5.80
N GLN A 41 -3.12 39.73 -5.67
CA GLN A 41 -4.03 39.20 -4.65
C GLN A 41 -4.43 37.75 -4.90
N GLU A 42 -4.44 37.30 -6.16
CA GLU A 42 -4.78 35.93 -6.54
C GLU A 42 -3.61 34.95 -6.38
N LEU A 43 -2.39 35.45 -6.20
CA LEU A 43 -1.20 34.59 -6.07
C LEU A 43 -1.05 34.05 -4.65
N ALA A 44 -0.77 32.75 -4.56
CA ALA A 44 -0.39 32.13 -3.30
C ALA A 44 0.89 32.78 -2.76
N THR A 45 0.86 33.17 -1.48
CA THR A 45 2.04 33.70 -0.82
C THR A 45 3.02 32.58 -0.49
N LYS A 46 4.28 32.94 -0.21
CA LYS A 46 5.28 31.98 0.28
C LYS A 46 4.82 31.31 1.58
N GLU A 47 4.06 32.00 2.41
CA GLU A 47 3.51 31.46 3.65
C GLU A 47 2.44 30.41 3.39
N ASP A 48 1.52 30.67 2.44
CA ASP A 48 0.51 29.69 2.01
C ASP A 48 1.17 28.41 1.49
N LEU A 49 2.22 28.55 0.66
CA LEU A 49 2.98 27.42 0.16
C LEU A 49 3.70 26.66 1.28
N ASN A 50 4.33 27.37 2.22
CA ASN A 50 4.98 26.73 3.38
C ASN A 50 3.98 25.97 4.25
N HIS A 51 2.78 26.51 4.43
CA HIS A 51 1.71 25.84 5.16
C HIS A 51 1.26 24.57 4.43
N ALA A 52 0.96 24.66 3.13
CA ALA A 52 0.57 23.52 2.31
C ALA A 52 1.66 22.42 2.29
N ILE A 53 2.94 22.80 2.18
CA ILE A 53 4.07 21.87 2.27
C ILE A 53 4.13 21.20 3.66
N GLY A 54 3.90 21.98 4.72
CA GLY A 54 3.85 21.46 6.09
C GLY A 54 2.75 20.42 6.28
N ASP A 55 1.55 20.69 5.77
CA ASP A 55 0.42 19.78 5.85
C ASP A 55 0.65 18.50 5.04
N LEU A 56 1.19 18.64 3.81
CA LEU A 56 1.54 17.49 2.98
C LEU A 56 2.60 16.60 3.63
N ARG A 57 3.58 17.19 4.32
CA ARG A 57 4.58 16.43 5.08
C ARG A 57 3.92 15.63 6.22
N LYS A 58 3.03 16.26 6.99
CA LYS A 58 2.29 15.57 8.06
C LYS A 58 1.42 14.44 7.54
N ASP A 59 0.67 14.65 6.45
CA ASP A 59 -0.16 13.61 5.83
C ASP A 59 0.70 12.44 5.32
N THR A 60 1.85 12.77 4.71
CA THR A 60 2.81 11.77 4.23
C THR A 60 3.35 10.94 5.40
N ASP A 61 3.79 11.56 6.48
CA ASP A 61 4.29 10.86 7.68
C ASP A 61 3.20 9.97 8.31
N ALA A 62 1.96 10.46 8.39
CA ALA A 62 0.83 9.68 8.89
C ALA A 62 0.55 8.45 8.02
N LYS A 63 0.57 8.61 6.68
CA LYS A 63 0.40 7.50 5.73
C LYS A 63 1.52 6.48 5.81
N TYR A 64 2.77 6.91 6.01
CA TYR A 64 3.89 6.00 6.23
C TYR A 64 3.70 5.13 7.47
N GLU A 65 3.28 5.72 8.59
CA GLU A 65 3.03 4.99 9.83
C GLU A 65 1.86 4.01 9.73
N ILE A 66 0.78 4.38 9.03
CA ILE A 66 -0.33 3.48 8.73
C ILE A 66 0.16 2.30 7.89
N LEU A 67 0.85 2.58 6.79
CA LEU A 67 1.33 1.53 5.88
C LEU A 67 2.31 0.58 6.57
N ARG A 68 3.15 1.10 7.47
CA ARG A 68 4.05 0.29 8.30
C ARG A 68 3.26 -0.68 9.19
N LYS A 69 2.21 -0.20 9.86
CA LYS A 69 1.35 -1.05 10.70
C LYS A 69 0.61 -2.10 9.89
N ASP A 70 0.11 -1.75 8.71
CA ASP A 70 -0.57 -2.70 7.83
C ASP A 70 0.38 -3.79 7.34
N ILE A 71 1.62 -3.44 6.99
CA ILE A 71 2.67 -4.41 6.64
C ILE A 71 2.94 -5.36 7.80
N ASP A 72 3.07 -4.85 9.03
CA ASP A 72 3.31 -5.69 10.21
C ASP A 72 2.12 -6.61 10.52
N ALA A 73 0.89 -6.13 10.32
CA ALA A 73 -0.33 -6.93 10.46
C ALA A 73 -0.40 -8.04 9.39
N LEU A 74 -0.11 -7.71 8.13
CA LEU A 74 -0.08 -8.68 7.03
C LEU A 74 1.00 -9.74 7.23
N ARG A 75 2.19 -9.36 7.72
CA ARG A 75 3.26 -10.32 8.05
C ARG A 75 2.78 -11.35 9.08
N LYS A 76 2.17 -10.88 10.18
CA LYS A 76 1.61 -11.77 11.21
C LYS A 76 0.52 -12.69 10.67
N GLU A 77 -0.36 -12.17 9.83
CA GLU A 77 -1.41 -12.99 9.21
C GLU A 77 -0.84 -14.07 8.29
N VAL A 78 0.20 -13.74 7.51
CA VAL A 78 0.90 -14.71 6.66
C VAL A 78 1.60 -15.78 7.50
N ASP A 79 2.33 -15.39 8.54
CA ASP A 79 2.99 -16.33 9.45
C ASP A 79 1.98 -17.29 10.09
N PHE A 80 0.85 -16.77 10.57
CA PHE A 80 -0.23 -17.57 11.14
C PHE A 80 -0.83 -18.54 10.11
N LYS A 81 -1.06 -18.09 8.86
CA LYS A 81 -1.57 -18.96 7.79
C LYS A 81 -0.58 -20.05 7.40
N ILE A 82 0.72 -19.75 7.40
CA ILE A 82 1.76 -20.74 7.12
C ILE A 82 1.81 -21.79 8.23
N GLU A 83 1.81 -21.38 9.50
CA GLU A 83 1.79 -22.28 10.64
C GLU A 83 0.54 -23.18 10.63
N ARG A 84 -0.64 -22.59 10.40
CA ARG A 84 -1.90 -23.32 10.30
C ARG A 84 -1.90 -24.31 9.14
N SER A 85 -1.38 -23.90 7.98
CA SER A 85 -1.29 -24.78 6.80
C SER A 85 -0.34 -25.95 7.07
N THR A 86 0.82 -25.68 7.66
CA THR A 86 1.81 -26.69 8.04
C THR A 86 1.22 -27.69 9.04
N PHE A 87 0.53 -27.21 10.08
CA PHE A 87 -0.16 -28.06 11.04
C PHE A 87 -1.24 -28.93 10.38
N SER A 88 -2.06 -28.34 9.50
CA SER A 88 -3.12 -29.08 8.81
C SER A 88 -2.58 -30.19 7.91
N VAL A 89 -1.44 -29.96 7.26
CA VAL A 89 -0.76 -30.96 6.44
C VAL A 89 -0.20 -32.07 7.31
N GLN A 90 0.44 -31.73 8.43
CA GLN A 90 0.97 -32.71 9.38
C GLN A 90 -0.14 -33.60 9.95
N GLN A 91 -1.27 -33.01 10.35
CA GLN A 91 -2.41 -33.76 10.87
C GLN A 91 -3.01 -34.71 9.82
N LYS A 92 -3.16 -34.27 8.57
CA LYS A 92 -3.61 -35.13 7.48
C LYS A 92 -2.62 -36.26 7.23
N MET A 93 -1.33 -35.97 7.25
CA MET A 93 -0.27 -36.97 7.09
C MET A 93 -0.36 -38.06 8.16
N ASP A 94 -0.51 -37.68 9.42
CA ASP A 94 -0.61 -38.63 10.52
C ASP A 94 -1.89 -39.46 10.42
N THR A 95 -3.02 -38.83 10.10
CA THR A 95 -4.29 -39.52 9.84
C THR A 95 -4.16 -40.55 8.72
N HIS A 96 -3.50 -40.19 7.62
CA HIS A 96 -3.28 -41.10 6.50
C HIS A 96 -2.31 -42.23 6.84
N LYS A 97 -1.23 -41.97 7.60
CA LYS A 97 -0.33 -43.02 8.10
C LYS A 97 -1.09 -44.06 8.93
N PHE A 98 -1.93 -43.62 9.88
CA PHE A 98 -2.74 -44.54 10.68
C PHE A 98 -3.73 -45.34 9.83
N ALA A 99 -4.37 -44.70 8.85
CA ALA A 99 -5.27 -45.39 7.93
C ALA A 99 -4.52 -46.47 7.11
N LEU A 100 -3.34 -46.14 6.58
CA LEU A 100 -2.51 -47.08 5.82
C LEU A 100 -2.09 -48.29 6.69
N ILE A 101 -1.64 -48.06 7.92
CA ILE A 101 -1.29 -49.15 8.85
C ILE A 101 -2.49 -50.06 9.09
N LYS A 102 -3.68 -49.49 9.34
CA LYS A 102 -4.90 -50.28 9.54
C LYS A 102 -5.23 -51.17 8.34
N TRP A 103 -5.10 -50.63 7.13
CA TRP A 103 -5.31 -51.40 5.89
C TRP A 103 -4.25 -52.48 5.68
N MET A 104 -2.98 -52.18 5.96
CA MET A 104 -1.89 -53.16 5.86
C MET A 104 -2.10 -54.36 6.79
N ILE A 105 -2.53 -54.13 8.02
CA ILE A 105 -2.83 -55.21 8.98
C ILE A 105 -3.98 -56.08 8.48
N GLY A 106 -5.07 -55.46 7.98
CA GLY A 106 -6.19 -56.19 7.40
C GLY A 106 -5.79 -57.08 6.22
N LEU A 107 -4.96 -56.55 5.31
CA LEU A 107 -4.42 -57.31 4.19
C LEU A 107 -3.51 -58.45 4.62
N ALA A 108 -2.63 -58.23 5.60
CA ALA A 108 -1.73 -59.28 6.12
C ALA A 108 -2.51 -60.45 6.73
N ILE A 109 -3.56 -60.16 7.50
CA ILE A 109 -4.43 -61.19 8.09
C ILE A 109 -5.17 -61.97 7.00
N ALA A 110 -5.70 -61.28 5.98
CA ALA A 110 -6.37 -61.92 4.86
C ALA A 110 -5.43 -62.87 4.09
N GLN A 111 -4.17 -62.44 3.84
CA GLN A 111 -3.16 -63.27 3.18
C GLN A 111 -2.82 -64.53 3.99
N LEU A 112 -2.66 -64.43 5.31
CA LEU A 112 -2.42 -65.58 6.17
C LEU A 112 -3.60 -66.58 6.11
N GLY A 113 -4.84 -66.07 6.11
CA GLY A 113 -6.03 -66.91 5.94
C GLY A 113 -6.06 -67.65 4.60
N LEU A 114 -5.69 -66.98 3.50
CA LEU A 114 -5.59 -67.61 2.17
C LEU A 114 -4.54 -68.73 2.13
N VAL A 115 -3.37 -68.51 2.71
CA VAL A 115 -2.29 -69.53 2.75
C VAL A 115 -2.73 -70.76 3.55
N ILE A 116 -3.32 -70.56 4.74
CA ILE A 116 -3.83 -71.67 5.57
C ILE A 116 -4.94 -72.44 4.83
N GLY A 117 -5.88 -71.72 4.21
CA GLY A 117 -6.93 -72.33 3.41
C GLY A 117 -6.40 -73.18 2.26
N ALA A 118 -5.38 -72.69 1.54
CA ALA A 118 -4.74 -73.41 0.45
C ALA A 118 -4.04 -74.69 0.95
N LEU A 119 -3.28 -74.61 2.06
CA LEU A 119 -2.60 -75.76 2.66
C LEU A 119 -3.60 -76.85 3.06
N ASN A 120 -4.72 -76.49 3.71
CA ASN A 120 -5.75 -77.46 4.10
C ASN A 120 -6.44 -78.10 2.87
N PHE A 121 -6.73 -77.33 1.83
CA PHE A 121 -7.31 -77.84 0.60
C PHE A 121 -6.40 -78.87 -0.08
N PHE A 122 -5.10 -78.57 -0.18
CA PHE A 122 -4.12 -79.51 -0.73
C PHE A 122 -3.96 -80.74 0.16
N ALA A 123 -3.86 -80.58 1.48
CA ALA A 123 -3.76 -81.70 2.41
C ALA A 123 -4.96 -82.66 2.28
N MET A 124 -6.19 -82.13 2.18
CA MET A 124 -7.39 -82.96 2.01
C MET A 124 -7.44 -83.66 0.64
N LYS A 125 -6.94 -83.01 -0.42
CA LYS A 125 -6.91 -83.58 -1.77
C LYS A 125 -5.87 -84.70 -1.94
N PHE A 126 -4.76 -84.65 -1.21
CA PHE A 126 -3.69 -85.66 -1.29
C PHE A 126 -3.78 -86.75 -0.21
N ALA A 127 -4.67 -86.60 0.79
CA ALA A 127 -4.89 -87.58 1.85
C ALA A 127 -6.04 -88.58 1.57
N GLY A 128 -6.71 -88.48 0.41
CA GLY A 128 -7.71 -89.43 -0.08
C GLY A 128 -7.27 -90.09 -1.37
#